data_AF-A0A1W9PN77-F1
#
_entry.id   AF-A0A1W9PN77-F1
#
_cell.length_a   1.000
_cell.length_b   1.000
_cell.length_c   1.000
_cell.angle_alpha   90.00
_cell.angle_beta   90.00
_cell.angle_gamma   90.00
#
_symmetry.space_group_name_H-M   'P 1'
#
loop_
_entity.id
_entity.type
_entity.pdbx_description
1 polymer ?
#
loop_
_entity_poly.entity_id
_entity_poly.type
_entity_poly.pdbx_seq_one_letter_code
_entity_poly.pdbx_strand_id
1 'polypeptide(L)'
;MIRVDAYLEALEQIEKTKEQQLYKKNQPTARSTKIPKSFFEYPIYQDLKEVIVSLDPQIVIPRRWEELEIDFSNRDIRHCSLCATYVYRVSNLYNYQILTDKNVTLAIPQDSPFMKEIEDQYKTAIESYRFIQISRRIMQEVGYRIEDDLHHCELEYAADDILKYMRGKDWISMAEWSEKYRKFGFEKDCLPFFQKP
;
A
#
# COMPACT_ATOMS: atom_id res chain seq x y z
N MET A 1 -60.18 -3.76 -33.97
CA MET A 1 -60.03 -5.06 -33.28
C MET A 1 -58.56 -5.20 -32.92
N ILE A 2 -58.20 -4.90 -31.67
CA ILE A 2 -56.80 -4.91 -31.21
C ILE A 2 -56.41 -6.38 -31.10
N ARG A 3 -55.40 -6.80 -31.88
CA ARG A 3 -54.92 -8.19 -31.90
C ARG A 3 -54.22 -8.49 -30.58
N VAL A 4 -54.96 -9.15 -29.68
CA VAL A 4 -54.50 -9.60 -28.37
C VAL A 4 -53.18 -10.38 -28.50
N ASP A 5 -53.02 -11.13 -29.59
CA ASP A 5 -51.83 -11.91 -29.89
C ASP A 5 -50.56 -11.06 -30.00
N ALA A 6 -50.62 -9.89 -30.66
CA ALA A 6 -49.47 -8.99 -30.79
C ALA A 6 -49.09 -8.34 -29.46
N TYR A 7 -50.07 -8.15 -28.57
CA TYR A 7 -49.81 -7.65 -27.21
C TYR A 7 -49.18 -8.72 -26.32
N LEU A 8 -49.61 -9.98 -26.47
CA LEU A 8 -49.02 -11.12 -25.77
C LEU A 8 -47.58 -11.38 -26.22
N GLU A 9 -47.30 -11.35 -27.53
CA GLU A 9 -45.95 -11.47 -28.06
C GLU A 9 -45.01 -10.37 -27.54
N ALA A 10 -45.51 -9.13 -27.46
CA ALA A 10 -44.75 -8.01 -26.90
C ALA A 10 -44.43 -8.20 -25.41
N LEU A 11 -45.38 -8.72 -24.62
CA LEU A 11 -45.15 -9.03 -23.20
C LEU A 11 -44.11 -10.15 -23.03
N GLU A 12 -44.19 -11.19 -23.86
CA GLU A 12 -43.25 -12.32 -23.81
C GLU A 12 -41.82 -11.90 -24.20
N GLN A 13 -41.68 -10.97 -25.15
CA GLN A 13 -40.39 -10.38 -25.50
C GLN A 13 -39.83 -9.49 -24.38
N ILE A 14 -40.68 -8.73 -23.69
CA ILE A 14 -40.28 -7.93 -22.53
C ILE A 14 -39.80 -8.84 -21.39
N GLU A 15 -40.49 -9.94 -21.12
CA GLU A 15 -40.08 -10.93 -20.12
C GLU A 15 -38.75 -11.59 -20.49
N LYS A 16 -38.59 -12.09 -21.72
CA LYS A 16 -37.31 -12.65 -22.19
C LYS A 16 -36.16 -11.65 -22.08
N THR A 17 -36.41 -10.37 -22.37
CA THR A 17 -35.39 -9.32 -22.25
C THR A 17 -35.04 -9.05 -20.79
N LYS A 18 -36.03 -9.04 -19.88
CA LYS A 18 -35.80 -8.89 -18.44
C LYS A 18 -35.07 -10.09 -17.84
N GLU A 19 -35.41 -11.31 -18.25
CA GLU A 19 -34.72 -12.52 -17.83
C GLU A 19 -33.28 -12.55 -18.29
N GLN A 20 -32.99 -12.16 -19.54
CA GLN A 20 -31.61 -12.02 -20.03
C GLN A 20 -30.84 -10.92 -19.29
N GLN A 21 -31.49 -9.81 -18.93
CA GLN A 21 -30.87 -8.76 -18.11
C GLN A 21 -30.59 -9.24 -16.69
N LEU A 22 -31.50 -10.00 -16.07
CA LEU A 22 -31.32 -10.62 -14.76
C LEU A 22 -30.19 -11.67 -14.79
N TYR A 23 -30.10 -12.48 -15.84
CA TYR A 23 -29.02 -13.44 -16.03
C TYR A 23 -27.66 -12.76 -16.22
N LYS A 24 -27.58 -11.65 -16.98
CA LYS A 24 -26.34 -10.85 -17.10
C LYS A 24 -25.96 -10.13 -15.81
N LYS A 25 -26.94 -9.71 -15.01
CA LYS A 25 -26.72 -9.06 -13.70
C LYS A 25 -26.32 -10.06 -12.62
N ASN A 26 -26.78 -11.30 -12.73
CA ASN A 26 -26.55 -12.39 -11.78
C ASN A 26 -25.48 -13.39 -12.25
N GLN A 27 -24.89 -13.20 -13.43
CA GLN A 27 -23.65 -13.89 -13.77
C GLN A 27 -22.63 -13.51 -12.70
N PRO A 28 -22.01 -14.48 -12.02
CA PRO A 28 -20.90 -14.19 -11.14
C PRO A 28 -19.78 -13.65 -12.02
N THR A 29 -19.73 -12.33 -12.19
CA THR A 29 -18.48 -11.66 -12.49
C THR A 29 -17.53 -12.18 -11.44
N ALA A 30 -16.45 -12.84 -11.88
CA ALA A 30 -15.40 -13.30 -11.00
C ALA A 30 -15.19 -12.20 -9.96
N ARG A 31 -15.58 -12.46 -8.70
CA ARG A 31 -15.63 -11.42 -7.68
C ARG A 31 -14.26 -10.80 -7.68
N SER A 32 -14.17 -9.55 -8.10
CA SER A 32 -12.92 -8.84 -8.07
C SER A 32 -12.42 -8.91 -6.63
N THR A 33 -11.31 -9.61 -6.40
CA THR A 33 -10.61 -9.64 -5.10
C THR A 33 -10.06 -8.26 -4.73
N LYS A 34 -10.17 -7.28 -5.64
CA LYS A 34 -9.78 -5.88 -5.42
C LYS A 34 -10.69 -5.23 -4.39
N ILE A 35 -10.09 -4.73 -3.31
CA ILE A 35 -10.75 -3.77 -2.42
C ILE A 35 -10.76 -2.42 -3.17
N PRO A 36 -11.94 -1.82 -3.46
CA PRO A 36 -12.02 -0.57 -4.20
C PRO A 36 -11.29 0.58 -3.47
N LYS A 37 -10.69 1.52 -4.21
CA LYS A 37 -10.07 2.74 -3.64
C LYS A 37 -11.03 3.55 -2.76
N SER A 38 -12.35 3.44 -2.99
CA SER A 38 -13.39 4.08 -2.19
C SER A 38 -13.59 3.47 -0.80
N PHE A 39 -12.91 2.36 -0.47
CA PHE A 39 -12.69 1.95 0.91
C PHE A 39 -11.58 2.84 1.51
N PHE A 40 -11.95 4.09 1.81
CA PHE A 40 -11.08 5.10 2.43
C PHE A 40 -10.49 4.66 3.79
N GLU A 41 -10.95 3.53 4.33
CA GLU A 41 -10.45 2.93 5.56
C GLU A 41 -9.13 2.16 5.38
N TYR A 42 -8.78 1.70 4.17
CA TYR A 42 -7.59 0.85 4.05
C TYR A 42 -6.29 1.66 4.22
N PRO A 43 -5.38 1.26 5.14
CA PRO A 43 -4.22 2.07 5.50
C PRO A 43 -3.33 2.50 4.33
N ILE A 44 -3.16 1.66 3.31
CA ILE A 44 -2.29 1.92 2.14
C ILE A 44 -2.68 3.18 1.34
N TYR A 45 -3.94 3.60 1.42
CA TYR A 45 -4.47 4.77 0.70
C TYR A 45 -4.41 6.07 1.48
N GLN A 46 -4.25 5.97 2.80
CA GLN A 46 -4.16 7.11 3.70
C GLN A 46 -2.78 7.78 3.59
N ASP A 47 -2.65 8.95 4.20
CA ASP A 47 -1.35 9.61 4.27
C ASP A 47 -0.43 8.89 5.26
N LEU A 48 0.87 8.93 4.98
CA LEU A 48 1.86 8.21 5.78
C LEU A 48 2.15 8.98 7.07
N LYS A 49 1.60 8.52 8.19
CA LYS A 49 1.75 9.17 9.49
C LYS A 49 3.05 8.80 10.21
N GLU A 50 3.47 7.55 10.09
CA GLU A 50 4.71 7.05 10.70
C GLU A 50 5.69 6.48 9.66
N VAL A 51 6.98 6.74 9.89
CA VAL A 51 8.08 6.04 9.24
C VAL A 51 8.58 4.92 10.15
N ILE A 52 8.72 3.72 9.61
CA ILE A 52 9.27 2.58 10.37
C ILE A 52 10.73 2.40 10.00
N VAL A 53 11.59 2.48 11.00
CA VAL A 53 13.05 2.36 10.87
C VAL A 53 13.50 1.08 11.56
N SER A 54 14.03 0.16 10.76
CA SER A 54 14.81 -0.98 11.26
C SER A 54 16.25 -0.57 11.51
N LEU A 55 16.89 -1.22 12.47
CA LEU A 55 18.31 -1.02 12.73
C LEU A 55 19.20 -1.75 11.71
N ASP A 56 18.69 -2.85 11.16
CA ASP A 56 19.31 -3.46 10.00
C ASP A 56 18.88 -2.68 8.75
N PRO A 57 19.80 -1.97 8.07
CA PRO A 57 19.47 -1.20 6.86
C PRO A 57 19.04 -2.08 5.69
N GLN A 58 19.27 -3.39 5.74
CA GLN A 58 18.77 -4.35 4.75
C GLN A 58 17.34 -4.79 5.02
N ILE A 59 16.76 -4.45 6.18
CA ILE A 59 15.39 -4.82 6.53
C ILE A 59 14.49 -3.58 6.48
N VAL A 60 13.40 -3.68 5.73
CA VAL A 60 12.31 -2.72 5.68
C VAL A 60 11.03 -3.40 6.12
N ILE A 61 10.26 -2.75 7.00
CA ILE A 61 8.91 -3.21 7.32
C ILE A 61 7.99 -2.69 6.21
N PRO A 62 7.49 -3.52 5.28
CA PRO A 62 6.74 -3.01 4.14
C PRO A 62 5.33 -2.56 4.53
N ARG A 63 4.85 -2.93 5.72
CA ARG A 63 3.54 -2.57 6.28
C ARG A 63 3.61 -1.25 7.04
N ARG A 64 2.53 -0.47 6.99
CA ARG A 64 2.36 0.76 7.80
C ARG A 64 2.01 0.41 9.23
N TRP A 65 2.21 1.38 10.13
CA TRP A 65 1.84 1.24 11.54
C TRP A 65 0.41 0.74 11.72
N GLU A 66 -0.56 1.32 11.00
CA GLU A 66 -1.97 0.93 11.05
C GLU A 66 -2.27 -0.49 10.54
N GLU A 67 -1.37 -1.09 9.75
CA GLU A 67 -1.49 -2.45 9.22
C GLU A 67 -0.90 -3.51 10.18
N LEU A 68 -0.15 -3.10 11.21
CA LEU A 68 0.50 -4.01 12.15
C LEU A 68 -0.48 -4.53 13.22
N GLU A 69 -0.20 -5.73 13.72
CA GLU A 69 -0.97 -6.38 14.78
C GLU A 69 -0.79 -5.64 16.10
N ILE A 70 -1.90 -5.30 16.77
CA ILE A 70 -1.87 -4.53 18.02
C ILE A 70 -1.52 -5.47 19.18
N ASP A 71 -0.53 -5.07 19.99
CA ASP A 71 -0.35 -5.66 21.32
C ASP A 71 -1.38 -5.05 22.28
N PHE A 72 -2.31 -5.87 22.77
CA PHE A 72 -3.36 -5.43 23.69
C PHE A 72 -2.82 -4.99 25.06
N SER A 73 -1.64 -5.44 25.44
CA SER A 73 -0.97 -5.08 26.69
C SER A 73 -0.28 -3.72 26.60
N ASN A 74 0.21 -3.37 25.41
CA ASN A 74 0.87 -2.10 25.15
C ASN A 74 0.63 -1.59 23.73
N ARG A 75 -0.23 -0.57 23.60
CA ARG A 75 -0.64 -0.01 22.29
C ARG A 75 0.49 0.71 21.54
N ASP A 76 1.58 1.04 22.23
CA ASP A 76 2.77 1.63 21.62
C ASP A 76 3.69 0.57 21.03
N ILE A 77 3.32 -0.70 21.12
CA ILE A 77 4.01 -1.83 20.51
C ILE A 77 3.05 -2.49 19.52
N ARG A 78 3.57 -2.79 18.33
CA ARG A 78 2.86 -3.59 17.34
C ARG A 78 3.75 -4.66 16.77
N HIS A 79 3.15 -5.73 16.29
CA HIS A 79 3.86 -6.85 15.71
C HIS A 79 3.68 -6.86 14.19
N CYS A 80 4.80 -6.96 13.47
CA CYS A 80 4.80 -7.25 12.05
C CYS A 80 4.96 -8.76 11.86
N SER A 81 3.86 -9.45 11.57
CA SER A 81 3.89 -10.90 11.32
C SER A 81 4.73 -11.29 10.11
N LEU A 82 4.81 -10.42 9.10
CA LEU A 82 5.64 -10.67 7.91
C LEU A 82 7.13 -10.75 8.25
N CYS A 83 7.61 -9.83 9.10
CA CYS A 83 9.03 -9.73 9.47
C CYS A 83 9.34 -10.38 10.82
N ALA A 84 8.35 -11.03 11.45
CA ALA A 84 8.42 -11.60 12.80
C ALA A 84 9.10 -10.66 13.82
N THR A 85 8.76 -9.36 13.78
CA THR A 85 9.45 -8.31 14.54
C THR A 85 8.46 -7.37 15.21
N TYR A 86 8.80 -6.92 16.42
CA TYR A 86 8.06 -5.88 17.13
C TYR A 86 8.53 -4.49 16.74
N VAL A 87 7.57 -3.59 16.52
CA VAL A 87 7.78 -2.20 16.19
C VAL A 87 7.29 -1.34 17.35
N TYR A 88 8.17 -0.45 17.83
CA TYR A 88 7.92 0.40 18.98
C TYR A 88 7.68 1.83 18.53
N ARG A 89 6.54 2.40 18.92
CA ARG A 89 6.19 3.77 18.57
C ARG A 89 7.00 4.76 19.40
N VAL A 90 7.64 5.69 18.72
CA VAL A 90 8.37 6.79 19.34
C VAL A 90 7.40 7.95 19.59
N SER A 91 7.25 8.34 20.86
CA SER A 91 6.36 9.44 21.26
C SER A 91 7.10 10.73 21.63
N ASN A 92 8.37 10.65 22.01
CA ASN A 92 9.21 11.79 22.38
C ASN A 92 10.70 11.40 22.35
N LEU A 93 11.59 12.39 22.49
CA LEU A 93 13.05 12.19 22.45
C LEU A 93 13.58 11.28 23.57
N TYR A 94 12.98 11.34 24.77
CA TYR A 94 13.40 10.49 25.89
C TYR A 94 13.08 9.01 25.60
N ASN A 95 11.87 8.73 25.12
CA ASN A 95 11.46 7.40 24.71
C ASN A 95 12.28 6.90 23.51
N TYR A 96 12.58 7.78 22.55
CA TYR A 96 13.49 7.47 21.45
C TYR A 96 14.84 6.96 21.96
N GLN A 97 15.53 7.72 22.82
CA GLN A 97 16.84 7.36 23.35
C GLN A 97 16.84 5.97 24.01
N ILE A 98 15.84 5.70 24.87
CA ILE A 98 15.69 4.39 25.53
C ILE A 98 15.51 3.25 24.52
N LEU A 99 14.73 3.47 23.47
CA LEU A 99 14.45 2.43 22.47
C LEU A 99 15.67 2.20 21.57
N THR A 100 16.40 3.25 21.22
CA THR A 100 17.64 3.15 20.46
C THR A 100 18.70 2.35 21.23
N ASP A 101 18.85 2.61 22.53
CA ASP A 101 19.77 1.84 23.39
C ASP A 101 19.41 0.34 23.48
N LYS A 102 18.13 0.02 23.31
CA LYS A 102 17.63 -1.37 23.31
C LYS A 102 17.77 -2.07 21.97
N ASN A 103 18.25 -1.38 20.94
CA ASN A 103 18.36 -1.89 19.59
C ASN A 103 17.05 -2.51 19.07
N VAL A 104 15.95 -1.73 19.09
CA VAL A 104 14.65 -2.17 18.54
C VAL A 104 14.21 -1.39 17.30
N THR A 105 13.28 -1.95 16.53
CA THR A 105 12.64 -1.29 15.37
C THR A 105 11.69 -0.19 15.84
N LEU A 106 11.75 0.97 15.21
CA LEU A 106 11.07 2.19 15.66
C LEU A 106 10.00 2.61 14.64
N ALA A 107 8.82 3.03 15.13
CA ALA A 107 7.83 3.77 14.34
C ALA A 107 7.84 5.24 14.77
N ILE A 108 8.22 6.13 13.86
CA ILE A 108 8.53 7.53 14.14
C ILE A 108 7.48 8.41 13.44
N PRO A 109 6.73 9.25 14.16
CA PRO A 109 5.77 10.16 13.56
C PRO A 109 6.45 11.14 12.60
N GLN A 110 5.92 11.28 11.38
CA GLN A 110 6.47 12.20 10.37
C GLN A 110 6.40 13.66 10.82
N ASP A 111 5.31 14.03 11.49
CA ASP A 111 5.09 15.38 12.02
C ASP A 111 5.81 15.62 13.36
N SER A 112 6.71 14.72 13.76
CA SER A 112 7.45 14.86 15.00
C SER A 112 8.42 16.06 14.94
N PRO A 113 8.49 16.90 15.99
CA PRO A 113 9.42 18.02 16.04
C PRO A 113 10.90 17.60 16.03
N PHE A 114 11.19 16.33 16.34
CA PHE A 114 12.55 15.77 16.34
C PHE A 114 12.83 14.86 15.13
N MET A 115 11.93 14.81 14.14
CA MET A 115 12.09 13.98 12.94
C MET A 115 13.35 14.38 12.15
N LYS A 116 13.69 15.67 12.14
CA LYS A 116 14.85 16.18 11.39
C LYS A 116 16.17 15.62 11.90
N GLU A 117 16.34 15.60 13.22
CA GLU A 117 17.52 15.04 13.88
C GLU A 117 17.65 13.53 13.63
N ILE A 118 16.51 12.83 13.54
CA ILE A 118 16.46 11.40 13.22
C ILE A 118 16.71 11.15 11.74
N GLU A 119 16.22 12.03 10.84
CA GLU A 119 16.46 11.93 9.39
C GLU A 119 17.93 11.96 9.06
N ASP A 120 18.73 12.78 9.73
CA ASP A 120 20.18 12.82 9.50
C ASP A 120 20.85 11.49 9.90
N GLN A 121 20.38 10.85 10.98
CA GLN A 121 20.93 9.58 11.47
C GLN A 121 20.49 8.36 10.64
N TYR A 122 19.22 8.31 10.22
CA TYR A 122 18.61 7.15 9.56
C TYR A 122 18.14 7.45 8.14
N LYS A 123 18.78 8.41 7.47
CA LYS A 123 18.40 8.92 6.15
C LYS A 123 18.01 7.80 5.17
N THR A 124 18.92 6.85 4.95
CA THR A 124 18.72 5.76 4.00
C THR A 124 17.56 4.85 4.37
N ALA A 125 17.37 4.53 5.66
CA ALA A 125 16.27 3.67 6.11
C ALA A 125 14.92 4.38 5.96
N ILE A 126 14.87 5.67 6.29
CA ILE A 126 13.67 6.52 6.15
C ILE A 126 13.30 6.69 4.68
N GLU A 127 14.26 7.01 3.82
CA GLU A 127 14.07 7.15 2.38
C GLU A 127 13.60 5.82 1.76
N SER A 128 14.22 4.70 2.14
CA SER A 128 13.83 3.37 1.67
C SER A 128 12.41 3.01 2.09
N TYR A 129 12.05 3.22 3.36
CA TYR A 129 10.70 2.96 3.83
C TYR A 129 9.66 3.84 3.10
N ARG A 130 9.92 5.15 2.96
CA ARG A 130 9.04 6.06 2.21
C ARG A 130 8.90 5.62 0.75
N PHE A 131 10.00 5.25 0.10
CA PHE A 131 10.00 4.71 -1.26
C PHE A 131 9.06 3.49 -1.37
N ILE A 132 9.22 2.50 -0.50
CA ILE A 132 8.37 1.30 -0.44
C ILE A 132 6.90 1.68 -0.25
N GLN A 133 6.58 2.57 0.70
CA GLN A 133 5.19 2.94 0.97
C GLN A 133 4.52 3.65 -0.22
N ILE A 134 5.28 4.47 -0.95
CA ILE A 134 4.80 5.13 -2.16
C ILE A 134 4.64 4.12 -3.30
N SER A 135 5.61 3.21 -3.50
CA SER A 135 5.51 2.15 -4.50
C SER A 135 4.27 1.32 -4.28
N ARG A 136 4.07 0.83 -3.05
CA ARG A 136 2.89 0.07 -2.63
C ARG A 136 1.62 0.83 -2.97
N ARG A 137 1.53 2.12 -2.64
CA ARG A 137 0.35 2.95 -2.98
C ARG A 137 0.12 3.05 -4.49
N ILE A 138 1.18 3.22 -5.29
CA ILE A 138 1.08 3.33 -6.76
C ILE A 138 0.65 1.99 -7.38
N MET A 139 1.27 0.88 -6.96
CA MET A 139 0.94 -0.48 -7.40
C MET A 139 -0.54 -0.80 -7.14
N GLN A 140 -1.11 -0.21 -6.08
CA GLN A 140 -2.45 -0.51 -5.59
C GLN A 140 -3.48 0.59 -5.95
N GLU A 141 -3.16 1.55 -6.83
CA GLU A 141 -3.98 2.73 -7.11
C GLU A 141 -5.40 2.41 -7.65
N VAL A 142 -5.55 1.29 -8.35
CA VAL A 142 -6.84 0.84 -8.94
C VAL A 142 -7.64 -0.09 -8.01
N GLY A 143 -7.21 -0.25 -6.77
CA GLY A 143 -7.79 -1.13 -5.77
C GLY A 143 -6.80 -2.18 -5.26
N TYR A 144 -6.88 -2.50 -3.97
CA TYR A 144 -5.88 -3.28 -3.27
C TYR A 144 -6.03 -4.77 -3.58
N ARG A 145 -4.91 -5.41 -3.89
CA ARG A 145 -4.78 -6.85 -4.10
C ARG A 145 -3.60 -7.37 -3.31
N ILE A 146 -3.86 -8.37 -2.47
CA ILE A 146 -2.85 -9.03 -1.64
C ILE A 146 -1.74 -9.65 -2.50
N GLU A 147 -2.10 -10.23 -3.65
CA GLU A 147 -1.17 -10.86 -4.60
C GLU A 147 -0.18 -9.89 -5.27
N ASP A 148 -0.52 -8.60 -5.32
CA ASP A 148 0.32 -7.53 -5.86
C ASP A 148 1.08 -6.78 -4.73
N ASP A 149 0.96 -7.22 -3.47
CA ASP A 149 1.61 -6.59 -2.32
C ASP A 149 2.98 -7.22 -2.03
N LEU A 150 3.78 -6.57 -1.18
CA LEU A 150 5.09 -7.06 -0.79
C LEU A 150 4.97 -8.17 0.26
N HIS A 151 5.79 -9.21 0.09
CA HIS A 151 5.83 -10.42 0.91
C HIS A 151 7.20 -10.68 1.55
N HIS A 152 8.13 -9.75 1.40
CA HIS A 152 9.49 -9.83 1.93
C HIS A 152 9.82 -8.56 2.70
N CYS A 153 10.69 -8.71 3.71
CA CYS A 153 11.16 -7.60 4.53
C CYS A 153 12.59 -7.20 4.18
N GLU A 154 13.30 -8.03 3.43
CA GLU A 154 14.59 -7.70 2.86
C GLU A 154 14.41 -6.65 1.76
N LEU A 155 15.14 -5.53 1.88
CA LEU A 155 15.03 -4.38 1.01
C LEU A 155 15.29 -4.75 -0.46
N GLU A 156 16.25 -5.63 -0.71
CA GLU A 156 16.58 -6.12 -2.05
C GLU A 156 15.37 -6.81 -2.70
N TYR A 157 14.72 -7.75 -2.00
CA TYR A 157 13.56 -8.47 -2.53
C TYR A 157 12.34 -7.55 -2.69
N ALA A 158 12.11 -6.66 -1.73
CA ALA A 158 11.06 -5.66 -1.83
C ALA A 158 11.25 -4.75 -3.07
N ALA A 159 12.48 -4.30 -3.31
CA ALA A 159 12.82 -3.50 -4.49
C ALA A 159 12.65 -4.30 -5.79
N ASP A 160 13.09 -5.56 -5.82
CA ASP A 160 12.93 -6.45 -6.97
C ASP A 160 11.46 -6.66 -7.34
N ASP A 161 10.58 -6.85 -6.35
CA ASP A 161 9.15 -7.04 -6.58
C ASP A 161 8.49 -5.77 -7.15
N ILE A 162 8.89 -4.60 -6.67
CA ILE A 162 8.47 -3.31 -7.22
C ILE A 162 8.94 -3.19 -8.69
N LEU A 163 10.21 -3.49 -8.96
CA LEU A 163 10.78 -3.41 -10.32
C LEU A 163 10.11 -4.40 -11.28
N LYS A 164 9.82 -5.63 -10.84
CA LYS A 164 9.08 -6.63 -11.61
C LYS A 164 7.68 -6.12 -11.94
N TYR A 165 6.97 -5.57 -10.95
CA TYR A 165 5.64 -4.99 -11.15
C TYR A 165 5.70 -3.86 -12.20
N MET A 166 6.66 -2.95 -12.08
CA MET A 166 6.85 -1.85 -13.03
C MET A 166 7.12 -2.35 -14.44
N ARG A 167 8.02 -3.33 -14.62
CA ARG A 167 8.33 -3.90 -15.95
C ARG A 167 7.13 -4.60 -16.58
N GLY A 168 6.32 -5.30 -15.78
CA GLY A 168 5.10 -5.96 -16.23
C GLY A 168 3.97 -5.00 -16.67
N LYS A 169 4.13 -3.69 -16.44
CA LYS A 169 3.18 -2.63 -16.85
C LYS A 169 3.65 -1.80 -18.05
N ASP A 170 4.71 -2.25 -18.75
CA ASP A 170 5.43 -1.58 -19.85
C ASP A 170 6.24 -0.32 -19.46
N TRP A 171 7.45 -0.19 -20.03
CA TRP A 171 8.45 0.84 -19.70
C TRP A 171 8.06 2.30 -20.00
N ILE A 172 7.02 2.53 -20.81
CA ILE A 172 6.51 3.88 -21.15
C ILE A 172 5.98 4.60 -19.89
N SER A 173 5.66 3.85 -18.83
CA SER A 173 5.17 4.39 -17.55
C SER A 173 6.25 4.88 -16.59
N MET A 174 7.55 4.80 -16.89
CA MET A 174 8.59 5.29 -15.96
C MET A 174 8.49 6.81 -15.74
N ALA A 175 8.12 7.56 -16.78
CA ALA A 175 7.85 8.99 -16.68
C ALA A 175 6.60 9.26 -15.85
N GLU A 176 5.52 8.48 -16.04
CA GLU A 176 4.30 8.59 -15.24
C GLU A 176 4.54 8.21 -13.78
N TRP A 177 5.33 7.18 -13.51
CA TRP A 177 5.75 6.80 -12.17
C TRP A 177 6.56 7.91 -11.53
N SER A 178 7.56 8.45 -12.24
CA SER A 178 8.34 9.59 -11.75
C SER A 178 7.45 10.79 -11.41
N GLU A 179 6.43 11.07 -12.22
CA GLU A 179 5.43 12.11 -11.93
C GLU A 179 4.61 11.80 -10.68
N LYS A 180 4.20 10.54 -10.50
CA LYS A 180 3.49 10.10 -9.29
C LYS A 180 4.36 10.27 -8.05
N TYR A 181 5.65 9.94 -8.10
CA TYR A 181 6.61 10.17 -7.01
C TYR A 181 6.77 11.66 -6.68
N ARG A 182 6.82 12.53 -7.70
CA ARG A 182 6.94 13.99 -7.50
C ARG A 182 5.78 14.56 -6.69
N LYS A 183 4.55 14.03 -6.85
CA LYS A 183 3.38 14.43 -6.03
C LYS A 183 3.56 14.16 -4.53
N PHE A 184 4.47 13.25 -4.17
CA PHE A 184 4.81 12.93 -2.79
C PHE A 184 6.11 13.62 -2.31
N GLY A 185 6.62 14.59 -3.06
CA GLY A 185 7.83 15.33 -2.70
C GLY A 185 9.15 14.57 -2.93
N PHE A 186 9.11 13.43 -3.63
CA PHE A 186 10.33 12.72 -4.02
C PHE A 186 10.94 13.35 -5.28
N GLU A 187 12.18 13.82 -5.16
CA GLU A 187 12.99 14.23 -6.32
C GLU A 187 13.55 13.01 -7.05
N LYS A 188 13.88 13.18 -8.34
CA LYS A 188 14.36 12.11 -9.22
C LYS A 188 15.63 11.42 -8.70
N ASP A 189 16.41 12.13 -7.89
CA ASP A 189 17.69 11.67 -7.33
C ASP A 189 17.52 10.86 -6.02
N CYS A 190 16.35 10.92 -5.39
CA CYS A 190 15.99 10.14 -4.18
C CYS A 190 15.53 8.70 -4.50
N LEU A 191 15.70 8.29 -5.75
CA LEU A 191 15.26 7.02 -6.28
C LEU A 191 16.51 6.15 -6.58
N PRO A 192 17.18 5.60 -5.56
CA PRO A 192 18.43 4.86 -5.72
C PRO A 192 18.28 3.66 -6.69
N PHE A 193 17.06 3.17 -6.85
CA PHE A 193 16.71 2.02 -7.70
C PHE A 193 16.36 2.38 -9.16
N PHE A 194 16.24 3.67 -9.49
CA PHE A 194 15.89 4.14 -10.85
C PHE A 194 17.12 4.55 -11.65
N GLN A 195 18.26 4.68 -10.99
CA GLN A 195 19.53 4.78 -11.67
C GLN A 195 19.84 3.40 -12.26
N LYS A 196 19.60 3.26 -13.56
CA LYS A 196 20.14 2.14 -14.36
C LYS A 196 21.65 1.99 -14.06
N PRO A 197 22.23 0.79 -14.09
CA PRO A 197 23.65 0.68 -14.41
C PRO A 197 23.94 1.32 -15.78
#